data_AF-A0A2D9IMX3-F1
#
_entry.id   AF-A0A2D9IMX3-F1
#
_cell.length_a   1.000
_cell.length_b   1.000
_cell.length_c   1.000
_cell.angle_alpha   90.00
_cell.angle_beta   90.00
_cell.angle_gamma   90.00
#
_symmetry.space_group_name_H-M   'P 1'
#
loop_
_entity.id
_entity.type
_entity.pdbx_description
1 polymer ?
#
loop_
_entity_poly.entity_id
_entity_poly.type
_entity_poly.pdbx_seq_one_letter_code
_entity_poly.pdbx_strand_id
1 'polypeptide(L)' 'NEYSYGIMGLILAASSLAILMLGQRISKDYEGAAVLVPYYILTMFGLFIYTS' A
#
# COMPACT_ATOMS: atom_id res chain seq x y z
N ASN A 1 -10.65 -15.10 15.07
CA ASN A 1 -9.18 -14.97 14.90
C ASN A 1 -8.77 -14.66 13.45
N GLU A 2 -9.66 -14.78 12.46
CA GLU A 2 -9.31 -14.60 11.05
C GLU A 2 -9.17 -13.12 10.64
N TYR A 3 -9.93 -12.22 11.27
CA TYR A 3 -9.84 -10.77 11.07
C TYR A 3 -8.45 -10.19 11.33
N SER A 4 -7.67 -10.82 12.23
CA SER A 4 -6.33 -10.35 12.59
C SER A 4 -5.33 -10.53 11.44
N TYR A 5 -5.43 -11.63 10.67
CA TYR A 5 -4.51 -11.90 9.56
C TYR A 5 -4.77 -11.00 8.35
N GLY A 6 -6.04 -10.67 8.08
CA GLY A 6 -6.40 -9.75 7.00
C GLY A 6 -5.83 -8.34 7.22
N ILE A 7 -6.00 -7.79 8.43
CA ILE A 7 -5.44 -6.49 8.82
C ILE A 7 -3.91 -6.52 8.75
N MET A 8 -3.27 -7.60 9.22
CA MET A 8 -1.82 -7.74 9.19
C MET A 8 -1.27 -7.78 7.75
N GLY A 9 -1.95 -8.47 6.84
CA GLY A 9 -1.61 -8.50 5.42
C GLY A 9 -1.78 -7.14 4.73
N LEU A 10 -2.86 -6.42 5.04
CA LEU A 10 -3.11 -5.06 4.55
C LEU A 10 -2.08 -4.05 5.05
N ILE A 11 -1.65 -4.13 6.32
CA ILE A 11 -0.57 -3.31 6.87
C ILE A 11 0.77 -3.61 6.17
N LEU A 12 1.06 -4.88 5.90
CA LEU A 12 2.27 -5.29 5.17
C LEU A 12 2.27 -4.77 3.73
N ALA A 13 1.12 -4.85 3.05
CA ALA A 13 0.93 -4.34 1.69
C ALA A 13 1.08 -2.81 1.64
N ALA A 14 0.44 -2.09 2.57
CA ALA A 14 0.56 -0.63 2.68
C ALA A 14 2.03 -0.21 2.93
N SER A 15 2.73 -0.93 3.80
CA SER A 15 4.15 -0.67 4.10
C SER A 15 5.04 -0.94 2.87
N SER A 16 4.80 -2.03 2.13
CA SER A 16 5.55 -2.33 0.91
C SER A 16 5.34 -1.28 -0.18
N LEU A 17 4.09 -0.83 -0.40
CA LEU A 17 3.76 0.23 -1.35
C LEU A 17 4.39 1.58 -0.96
N ALA A 18 4.44 1.90 0.34
CA ALA A 18 5.13 3.09 0.83
C ALA A 18 6.64 3.04 0.56
N ILE A 19 7.29 1.91 0.85
CA ILE A 19 8.73 1.71 0.57
C ILE A 19 9.02 1.77 -0.93
N LEU A 20 8.15 1.17 -1.76
CA LEU A 20 8.30 1.21 -3.21
C LEU A 20 8.17 2.64 -3.75
N MET A 21 7.20 3.44 -3.31
CA MET A 21 7.10 4.86 -3.69
C MET A 21 8.35 5.67 -3.30
N LEU A 22 8.93 5.40 -2.13
CA LEU A 22 10.20 6.01 -1.72
C LEU A 22 11.36 5.57 -2.65
N GLY A 23 11.38 4.31 -3.05
CA GLY A 23 12.31 3.77 -4.04
C GLY A 23 12.18 4.43 -5.42
N GLN A 24 10.96 4.72 -5.87
CA GLN A 24 10.72 5.44 -7.12
C GLN A 24 11.37 6.84 -7.11
N ARG A 25 11.37 7.53 -5.95
CA ARG A 25 12.05 8.83 -5.78
C ARG A 25 13.57 8.72 -5.91
N ILE A 26 14.17 7.62 -5.46
CA ILE A 26 15.61 7.35 -5.60
C ILE A 26 15.96 7.08 -7.08
N SER A 27 15.12 6.33 -7.79
CA SER A 27 15.31 6.07 -9.23
C SER A 27 15.01 7.26 -10.14
N LYS A 28 14.51 8.40 -9.62
CA LYS A 28 13.98 9.53 -10.42
C LYS A 28 12.86 9.12 -11.39
N ASP A 29 12.18 8.03 -11.08
CA ASP A 29 11.17 7.43 -11.95
C ASP A 29 9.78 7.88 -11.48
N TYR A 30 9.34 9.04 -11.99
CA TYR A 30 8.07 9.64 -11.62
C TYR A 30 6.87 8.91 -12.23
N GLU A 31 7.06 8.24 -13.38
CA GLU A 31 6.04 7.44 -14.04
C GLU A 31 5.66 6.22 -13.21
N GLY A 32 6.66 5.49 -12.69
CA GLY A 32 6.44 4.37 -11.77
C GLY A 32 5.74 4.78 -10.47
N ALA A 33 6.07 5.97 -9.93
CA ALA A 33 5.40 6.52 -8.75
C ALA A 33 3.92 6.83 -9.02
N ALA A 34 3.59 7.40 -10.19
CA ALA A 34 2.21 7.73 -10.57
C ALA A 34 1.31 6.50 -10.65
N VAL A 35 1.84 5.36 -11.10
CA VAL A 35 1.11 4.09 -11.14
C VAL A 35 0.94 3.48 -9.75
N LEU A 36 1.89 3.67 -8.83
CA LEU A 36 1.84 3.08 -7.49
C LEU A 36 0.87 3.79 -6.52
N VAL A 37 0.64 5.08 -6.71
CA VAL A 37 -0.28 5.91 -5.90
C VAL A 37 -1.70 5.32 -5.82
N PRO A 38 -2.39 4.97 -6.93
CA PRO A 38 -3.73 4.38 -6.87
C PRO A 38 -3.75 3.02 -6.16
N TYR A 39 -2.69 2.20 -6.26
CA TYR A 39 -2.61 0.93 -5.52
C TYR A 39 -2.49 1.14 -4.02
N TYR A 40 -1.77 2.17 -3.58
CA TYR A 40 -1.69 2.54 -2.15
C TYR A 40 -3.03 3.02 -1.61
N ILE A 41 -3.74 3.85 -2.37
CA ILE A 41 -5.08 4.33 -2.01
C ILE A 41 -6.06 3.14 -1.93
N LEU A 42 -6.03 2.22 -2.89
CA LEU A 42 -6.86 1.02 -2.89
C LEU A 42 -6.55 0.13 -1.67
N THR A 43 -5.28 -0.01 -1.30
CA THR A 43 -4.86 -0.77 -0.12
C THR A 43 -5.36 -0.14 1.18
N MET A 44 -5.30 1.19 1.31
CA MET A 44 -5.86 1.92 2.45
C MET A 44 -7.39 1.81 2.52
N PHE A 45 -8.06 1.84 1.36
CA PHE A 45 -9.51 1.64 1.29
C PHE A 45 -9.92 0.22 1.70
N GLY A 46 -9.15 -0.78 1.27
CA GLY A 46 -9.32 -2.17 1.72
C GLY A 46 -9.13 -2.32 3.23
N LEU A 47 -8.14 -1.63 3.82
CA LEU A 47 -7.93 -1.61 5.26
C LEU A 47 -9.13 -0.99 6.00
N PHE A 48 -9.66 0.13 5.49
CA PHE A 48 -10.82 0.82 6.06
C PHE A 48 -12.10 -0.03 6.04
N ILE A 49 -12.36 -0.72 4.93
CA ILE A 49 -13.50 -1.65 4.82
C ILE A 49 -13.32 -2.84 5.76
N TYR A 50 -12.12 -3.41 5.85
CA TYR A 50 -11.88 -4.64 6.62
C TYR A 50 -11.84 -4.40 8.13
N THR A 51 -11.55 -3.17 8.56
CA THR A 51 -11.61 -2.76 9.97
C THR A 51 -12.98 -2.27 10.43
N SER A 52 -13.91 -1.99 9.50
CA SER A 52 -15.28 -1.54 9.79
C SER A 52 -16.23 -2.73 9.92
#